data_AF-A0A7L4JG12-F1
#
_entry.id   AF-A0A7L4JG12-F1
#
_cell.length_a   1.000
_cell.length_b   1.000
_cell.length_c   1.000
_cell.angle_alpha   90.00
_cell.angle_beta   90.00
_cell.angle_gamma   90.00
#
_symmetry.space_group_name_H-M   'P 1'
#
loop_
_entity.id
_entity.type
_entity.pdbx_description
1 polymer ?
#
loop_
_entity_poly.entity_id
_entity_poly.type
_entity_poly.pdbx_seq_one_letter_code
_entity_poly.pdbx_strand_id
1 'polypeptide(L)'
;TRSFPNRFTFPCPYCSEKNFDQEGLVEHCKALHSMDAKQVVCPICASMPWGDPNYRSANFMEHLQRRHRFSYDTFVVGDYDADEDDMMAQVLIRSLRDK
;
A
#
# COMPACT_ATOMS: atom_id res chain seq x y z
N THR A 1 17.33 -3.36 28.34
CA THR A 1 17.24 -3.13 26.88
C THR A 1 15.82 -2.73 26.55
N ARG A 2 15.57 -1.47 26.21
CA ARG A 2 14.23 -0.97 25.91
C ARG A 2 13.85 -1.56 24.54
N SER A 3 13.09 -2.66 24.55
CA SER A 3 12.48 -3.21 23.33
C SER A 3 11.54 -2.14 22.80
N PHE A 4 11.95 -1.49 21.72
CA PHE A 4 11.03 -0.68 20.93
C PHE A 4 10.15 -1.69 20.21
N PRO A 5 8.89 -1.90 20.61
CA PRO A 5 8.02 -2.80 19.88
C PRO A 5 7.99 -2.28 18.45
N ASN A 6 8.25 -3.15 17.46
CA ASN A 6 8.10 -2.81 16.05
C ASN A 6 6.72 -2.16 15.89
N ARG A 7 6.70 -0.82 15.71
CA ARG A 7 5.51 0.03 15.95
C ARG A 7 4.35 -0.21 14.99
N PHE A 8 4.50 -1.14 14.04
CA PHE A 8 3.55 -1.42 12.97
C PHE A 8 3.44 -2.92 12.66
N THR A 9 3.51 -3.76 13.69
CA THR A 9 3.28 -5.20 13.55
C THR A 9 1.82 -5.54 13.80
N PHE A 10 1.14 -6.07 12.79
CA PHE A 10 -0.28 -6.40 12.83
C PHE A 10 -0.48 -7.93 12.95
N PRO A 11 -1.39 -8.38 13.82
CA PRO A 11 -1.81 -9.78 13.87
C PRO A 11 -2.80 -10.11 12.75
N CYS A 12 -2.76 -11.33 12.21
CA CYS A 12 -3.79 -11.77 11.28
C CYS A 12 -5.11 -12.05 12.03
N PRO A 13 -6.26 -11.55 11.54
CA PRO A 13 -7.54 -11.81 12.19
C PRO A 13 -8.14 -13.19 11.87
N TYR A 14 -7.59 -13.93 10.91
CA TYR A 14 -8.06 -15.26 10.51
C TYR A 14 -7.24 -16.40 11.11
N CYS A 15 -5.94 -16.21 11.33
CA CYS A 15 -5.04 -17.24 11.82
C CYS A 15 -4.25 -16.76 13.05
N SER A 16 -3.49 -17.66 13.67
CA SER A 16 -2.66 -17.35 14.86
C SER A 16 -1.33 -16.65 14.51
N GLU A 17 -1.09 -16.33 13.24
CA GLU A 17 0.13 -15.64 12.82
C GLU A 17 0.08 -14.15 13.18
N LYS A 18 1.25 -13.63 13.58
CA LYS A 18 1.41 -12.28 14.10
C LYS A 18 2.76 -11.72 13.66
N ASN A 19 2.91 -10.40 13.78
CA ASN A 19 4.09 -9.66 13.33
C ASN A 19 4.18 -9.44 11.82
N PHE A 20 3.04 -9.32 11.14
CA PHE A 20 3.04 -8.87 9.76
C PHE A 20 3.16 -7.35 9.71
N ASP A 21 3.96 -6.85 8.77
CA ASP A 21 3.85 -5.47 8.31
C ASP A 21 2.56 -5.26 7.49
N GLN A 22 2.29 -4.02 7.09
CA GLN A 22 1.07 -3.69 6.36
C GLN A 22 0.95 -4.46 5.04
N GLU A 23 2.03 -4.55 4.26
CA GLU A 23 2.03 -5.26 2.97
C GLU A 23 2.00 -6.78 3.16
N GLY A 24 2.81 -7.30 4.08
CA GLY A 24 2.85 -8.71 4.44
C GLY A 24 1.51 -9.24 4.92
N LEU A 25 0.72 -8.45 5.67
CA LEU A 25 -0.62 -8.84 6.08
C LEU A 25 -1.58 -8.96 4.89
N VAL A 26 -1.48 -8.04 3.92
CA VAL A 26 -2.32 -8.05 2.71
C VAL A 26 -1.98 -9.26 1.84
N GLU A 27 -0.69 -9.53 1.61
CA GLU A 27 -0.26 -10.70 0.84
C GLU A 27 -0.62 -12.02 1.53
N HIS A 28 -0.35 -12.13 2.83
CA HIS A 28 -0.72 -13.31 3.63
C HIS A 28 -2.22 -13.58 3.54
N CYS A 29 -3.05 -12.55 3.76
CA CYS A 29 -4.49 -12.70 3.72
C CYS A 29 -4.99 -13.06 2.31
N LYS A 30 -4.36 -12.52 1.26
CA LYS A 30 -4.69 -12.85 -0.13
C LYS A 30 -4.30 -14.29 -0.50
N ALA A 31 -3.16 -14.78 -0.02
CA ALA A 31 -2.67 -16.12 -0.35
C ALA A 31 -3.40 -17.22 0.43
N LEU A 32 -3.62 -17.02 1.74
CA LEU A 32 -4.12 -18.05 2.65
C LEU A 32 -5.61 -17.91 3.00
N HIS A 33 -6.17 -16.71 2.87
CA HIS A 33 -7.54 -16.39 3.32
C HIS A 33 -8.40 -15.74 2.22
N SER A 34 -8.04 -15.90 0.93
CA SER A 34 -8.83 -15.37 -0.20
C SER A 34 -10.26 -15.90 -0.27
N MET A 35 -10.52 -17.08 0.28
CA MET A 35 -11.85 -17.71 0.31
C MET A 35 -12.60 -17.46 1.62
N ASP A 36 -12.00 -16.78 2.60
CA ASP A 36 -12.58 -16.60 3.93
C ASP A 36 -13.43 -15.32 4.00
N ALA A 37 -14.75 -15.48 3.93
CA ALA A 37 -15.72 -14.38 3.96
C ALA A 37 -16.11 -13.96 5.39
N LYS A 38 -15.36 -14.38 6.42
CA LYS A 38 -15.68 -14.04 7.81
C LYS A 38 -15.53 -12.55 8.06
N GLN A 39 -16.51 -11.98 8.76
CA GLN A 39 -16.46 -10.59 9.21
C GLN A 39 -15.43 -10.44 10.34
N VAL A 40 -14.35 -9.74 10.04
CA VAL A 40 -13.25 -9.46 10.98
C VAL A 40 -13.01 -7.96 11.10
N VAL A 41 -12.46 -7.56 12.24
CA VAL A 41 -11.99 -6.19 12.47
C VAL A 41 -10.62 -6.03 11.84
N CYS A 42 -10.40 -4.95 11.09
CA CYS A 42 -9.09 -4.67 10.53
C CYS A 42 -8.12 -4.19 11.63
N PRO A 43 -7.04 -4.92 11.92
CA PRO A 43 -6.08 -4.56 12.97
C PRO A 43 -5.35 -3.25 12.65
N ILE A 44 -5.21 -2.91 11.36
CA ILE A 44 -4.59 -1.66 10.91
C ILE A 44 -5.51 -0.47 11.24
N CYS A 45 -6.79 -0.58 10.88
CA CYS A 45 -7.78 0.46 11.20
C CYS A 45 -8.03 0.60 12.70
N ALA A 46 -8.11 -0.50 13.44
CA ALA A 46 -8.27 -0.48 14.89
C ALA A 46 -7.09 0.19 15.62
N SER A 47 -5.92 0.24 14.98
CA SER A 47 -4.74 0.92 15.51
C SER A 47 -4.71 2.42 15.16
N MET A 48 -5.65 2.93 14.36
CA MET A 48 -5.73 4.36 14.03
C MET A 48 -6.55 5.13 15.08
N PRO A 49 -6.15 6.36 15.44
CA PRO A 49 -6.87 7.18 16.42
C PRO A 49 -8.28 7.61 15.98
N TRP A 50 -8.57 7.52 14.67
CA TRP A 50 -9.88 7.78 14.06
C TRP A 50 -10.58 6.50 13.59
N GLY A 51 -10.03 5.32 13.91
CA GLY A 51 -10.63 4.04 13.54
C GLY A 51 -11.57 3.50 14.63
N ASP A 52 -12.63 2.82 14.22
CA ASP A 52 -13.55 2.14 15.12
C ASP A 52 -13.05 0.71 15.44
N PRO A 53 -12.66 0.40 16.69
CA PRO A 53 -12.17 -0.94 17.06
C PRO A 53 -13.25 -2.02 17.01
N ASN A 54 -14.53 -1.63 16.92
CA ASN A 54 -15.66 -2.56 16.77
C ASN A 54 -16.14 -2.68 15.31
N TYR A 55 -15.57 -1.92 14.39
CA TYR A 55 -15.99 -1.95 13.00
C TYR A 55 -15.53 -3.24 12.33
N ARG A 56 -16.51 -4.09 12.01
CA ARG A 56 -16.30 -5.34 11.29
C ARG A 56 -16.55 -5.11 9.81
N SER A 57 -15.50 -5.19 9.01
CA SER A 57 -15.62 -5.09 7.57
C SER A 57 -16.42 -6.29 7.04
N ALA A 58 -17.49 -6.03 6.27
CA ALA A 58 -18.27 -7.09 5.64
C ALA A 58 -17.44 -7.93 4.66
N ASN A 59 -16.49 -7.30 3.96
CA ASN A 59 -15.50 -7.93 3.10
C ASN A 59 -14.11 -7.42 3.47
N PHE A 60 -13.45 -8.08 4.42
CA PHE A 60 -12.13 -7.65 4.89
C PHE A 60 -11.06 -7.72 3.78
N MET A 61 -11.11 -8.72 2.89
CA MET A 61 -10.18 -8.81 1.77
C MET A 61 -10.33 -7.62 0.79
N GLU A 62 -11.55 -7.24 0.46
CA GLU A 62 -11.80 -6.05 -0.38
C GLU A 62 -11.33 -4.78 0.34
N HIS A 63 -11.59 -4.67 1.64
CA HIS A 63 -11.12 -3.55 2.47
C HIS A 63 -9.60 -3.43 2.45
N LEU A 64 -8.87 -4.53 2.68
CA LEU A 64 -7.41 -4.56 2.59
C LEU A 64 -6.93 -4.14 1.20
N GLN A 65 -7.55 -4.65 0.13
CA GLN A 65 -7.17 -4.32 -1.24
C GLN A 65 -7.49 -2.87 -1.64
N ARG A 66 -8.50 -2.24 -1.03
CA ARG A 66 -8.89 -0.85 -1.33
C ARG A 66 -8.18 0.18 -0.46
N ARG A 67 -7.99 -0.12 0.82
CA ARG A 67 -7.46 0.82 1.84
C ARG A 67 -6.01 0.57 2.21
N HIS A 68 -5.50 -0.65 2.02
CA HIS A 68 -4.17 -1.07 2.46
C HIS A 68 -3.30 -1.68 1.34
N ARG A 69 -3.77 -1.67 0.08
CA ARG A 69 -2.96 -2.00 -1.11
C ARG A 69 -2.01 -0.87 -1.52
N PHE A 70 -1.96 0.22 -0.77
CA PHE A 70 -1.22 1.42 -1.14
C PHE A 70 0.28 1.21 -0.87
N SER A 71 0.93 0.44 -1.73
CA SER A 71 2.39 0.50 -1.89
C SER A 71 2.70 1.76 -2.69
N TYR A 72 3.57 2.61 -2.16
CA TYR A 72 3.94 3.90 -2.78
C TYR A 72 4.77 3.73 -4.08
N ASP A 73 5.02 2.49 -4.50
CA ASP A 73 5.90 2.11 -5.60
C ASP A 73 5.40 2.54 -7.00
N THR A 74 4.09 2.73 -7.19
CA THR A 74 3.55 3.02 -8.53
C THR A 74 3.36 4.53 -8.83
N PHE A 75 3.38 5.42 -7.84
CA PHE A 75 2.98 6.83 -8.05
C PHE A 75 4.12 7.84 -8.18
N VAL A 76 5.39 7.42 -8.10
CA VAL A 76 6.53 8.37 -8.14
C VAL A 76 7.62 8.07 -9.18
N VAL A 77 7.49 7.05 -10.02
CA VAL A 77 8.53 6.67 -11.01
C VAL A 77 7.99 6.60 -12.45
N GLY A 78 7.01 7.44 -12.79
CA GLY A 78 6.37 7.41 -14.11
C GLY A 78 6.67 8.59 -15.04
N ASP A 79 6.72 9.82 -14.51
CA ASP A 79 6.36 10.98 -15.35
C ASP A 79 7.24 12.23 -15.13
N TYR A 80 8.43 12.14 -14.51
CA TYR A 80 9.27 13.33 -14.29
C TYR A 80 10.64 13.31 -14.99
N ASP A 81 11.22 12.16 -15.33
CA ASP A 81 12.58 12.12 -15.90
C ASP A 81 12.64 11.97 -17.44
N ALA A 82 11.52 11.67 -18.11
CA ALA A 82 11.55 11.33 -19.54
C ALA A 82 11.25 12.51 -20.49
N ASP A 83 10.72 13.63 -20.00
CA ASP A 83 10.23 14.73 -20.85
C ASP A 83 11.22 15.90 -21.04
N GLU A 84 12.20 16.08 -20.15
CA GLU A 84 13.12 17.24 -20.22
C GLU A 84 14.17 17.13 -21.33
N ASP A 85 14.78 15.95 -21.50
CA ASP A 85 15.83 15.72 -22.51
C ASP A 85 15.27 15.77 -23.95
N ASP A 86 14.08 15.21 -24.18
CA ASP A 86 13.43 15.26 -25.50
C ASP A 86 13.00 16.69 -25.86
N MET A 87 12.48 17.45 -24.89
CA MET A 87 12.10 18.85 -25.09
C MET A 87 13.30 19.74 -25.45
N MET A 88 14.45 19.54 -24.79
CA MET A 88 15.69 20.27 -25.10
C MET A 88 16.24 19.93 -26.50
N ALA A 89 16.19 18.66 -26.89
CA ALA A 89 16.61 18.23 -28.23
C ALA A 89 15.75 18.87 -29.33
N GLN A 90 14.42 18.95 -29.12
CA GLN A 90 13.52 19.57 -30.10
C GLN A 90 13.77 21.07 -30.28
N VAL A 91 14.07 21.81 -29.20
CA VAL A 91 14.38 23.25 -29.26
C VAL A 91 15.69 23.51 -30.01
N LEU A 92 16.71 22.69 -29.79
CA LEU A 92 18.00 22.76 -30.49
C LEU A 92 17.84 22.51 -32.00
N ILE A 93 17.09 21.48 -32.39
CA ILE A 93 16.83 21.15 -33.81
C ILE A 93 16.06 22.28 -34.50
N ARG A 94 15.10 22.91 -33.80
CA ARG A 94 14.32 24.02 -34.36
C ARG A 94 15.16 25.28 -34.56
N SER A 95 16.13 25.54 -33.68
CA SER A 95 17.07 26.66 -33.81
C SER A 95 18.07 26.48 -34.95
N LEU A 96 18.44 25.24 -35.27
CA LEU A 96 19.35 24.92 -36.38
C LEU A 96 18.68 24.99 -37.77
N ARG A 97 17.34 25.05 -37.81
CA ARG A 97 16.55 25.03 -39.04
C ARG A 97 16.09 26.44 -39.49
N ASP A 98 16.40 27.48 -38.71
CA ASP A 98 16.14 28.89 -39.02
C ASP A 98 17.39 29.59 -39.58
N LYS A 99 18.06 28.98 -40.56
CA LYS A 99 19.19 29.60 -41.27
C LYS A 99 19.05 29.47 -42.77
#